data_AF-A0A562T264-F1
#
_entry.id   AF-A0A562T264-F1
#
_cell.length_a   1.000
_cell.length_b   1.000
_cell.length_c   1.000
_cell.angle_alpha   90.00
_cell.angle_beta   90.00
_cell.angle_gamma   90.00
#
_symmetry.space_group_name_H-M   'P 1'
#
loop_
_entity.id
_entity.type
_entity.pdbx_description
1 polymer ?
#
loop_
_entity_poly.entity_id
_entity_poly.type
_entity_poly.pdbx_seq_one_letter_code
_entity_poly.pdbx_strand_id
1 'polypeptide(L)'
;MTRFVKNLILFAIAVIIVPLAVANRHTVSLSLNPFDPQDPRLTVTDVPLFWIMFGCVLVGIVFGGIGAWAKQGRWRKEARVKRREADQWHKEADQLREQAQALSPSSSTNRAGLPGPNDRRAA
;
A
#
# COMPACT_ATOMS: atom_id res chain seq x y z
N MET A 1 11.35 -1.31 3.56
CA MET A 1 11.75 -0.28 4.56
C MET A 1 10.62 0.63 5.05
N THR A 2 9.90 1.35 4.20
CA THR A 2 8.99 2.44 4.65
C THR A 2 7.88 2.04 5.62
N ARG A 3 7.37 0.81 5.51
CA ARG A 3 6.38 0.25 6.46
C ARG A 3 6.97 0.03 7.85
N PHE A 4 8.22 -0.42 7.94
CA PHE A 4 8.93 -0.62 9.20
C PHE A 4 9.19 0.71 9.91
N VAL A 5 9.73 1.70 9.17
CA VAL A 5 9.98 3.05 9.71
C VAL A 5 8.68 3.71 10.21
N LYS A 6 7.59 3.59 9.44
CA LYS A 6 6.28 4.10 9.86
C LYS A 6 5.80 3.44 11.16
N ASN A 7 5.91 2.11 11.26
CA ASN A 7 5.47 1.38 12.44
C ASN A 7 6.35 1.70 13.66
N LEU A 8 7.66 1.90 13.45
CA LEU A 8 8.59 2.31 14.50
C LEU A 8 8.24 3.71 15.05
N ILE A 9 7.92 4.66 14.18
CA ILE A 9 7.47 6.00 14.59
C ILE A 9 6.15 5.92 15.36
N LEU A 10 5.19 5.13 14.86
CA LEU A 10 3.90 4.96 15.52
C LEU A 10 4.06 4.32 16.92
N PHE A 11 4.97 3.34 17.03
CA PHE A 11 5.30 2.70 18.29
C PHE A 11 5.95 3.69 19.27
N ALA A 12 6.92 4.48 18.82
CA ALA A 12 7.56 5.50 19.66
C ALA A 12 6.54 6.52 20.20
N ILE A 13 5.62 6.99 19.34
CA ILE A 13 4.52 7.88 19.76
C ILE A 13 3.65 7.19 20.82
N ALA A 14 3.26 5.92 20.60
CA ALA A 14 2.45 5.17 21.55
C ALA A 14 3.15 4.98 22.91
N VAL A 15 4.47 4.73 22.91
CA VAL A 15 5.29 4.58 24.13
C VAL A 15 5.31 5.87 24.95
N ILE A 16 5.16 7.05 24.35
CA ILE A 16 5.07 8.32 25.09
C ILE A 16 3.64 8.58 25.56
N ILE A 17 2.67 8.37 24.67
CA ILE A 17 1.25 8.66 24.89
C ILE A 17 0.65 7.79 26.01
N VAL A 18 0.92 6.49 26.01
CA VAL A 18 0.29 5.56 26.95
C VAL A 18 0.69 5.83 28.40
N PRO A 19 1.98 5.97 28.77
CA PRO A 19 2.37 6.30 30.13
C PRO A 19 1.89 7.68 30.56
N LEU A 20 1.88 8.68 29.66
CA LEU A 20 1.36 10.01 29.95
C LEU A 20 -0.15 9.94 30.26
N ALA A 21 -0.92 9.13 29.53
CA ALA A 21 -2.34 8.89 29.82
C ALA A 21 -2.57 8.13 31.14
N VAL A 22 -1.77 7.09 31.42
CA VAL A 22 -1.91 6.26 32.63
C VAL A 22 -1.48 7.01 33.89
N ALA A 23 -0.40 7.78 33.82
CA ALA A 23 0.07 8.62 34.93
C ALA A 23 -0.93 9.74 35.23
N ASN A 24 -1.57 10.30 34.20
CA ASN A 24 -2.59 11.33 34.33
C ASN A 24 -4.01 10.74 34.30
N ARG A 25 -4.24 9.67 35.09
CA ARG A 25 -5.58 9.09 35.33
C ARG A 25 -6.48 9.97 36.19
N HIS A 26 -5.90 11.00 36.79
CA HIS A 26 -6.64 11.98 37.59
C HIS A 26 -7.63 12.74 36.71
N THR A 27 -8.77 13.09 37.28
CA THR A 27 -9.79 13.88 36.60
C THR A 27 -9.29 15.31 36.42
N VAL A 28 -9.42 15.84 35.21
CA VAL A 28 -9.03 17.21 34.88
C VAL A 28 -10.20 17.94 34.24
N SER A 29 -10.34 19.22 34.53
CA SER A 29 -11.28 20.10 33.84
C SER A 29 -10.68 20.54 32.52
N LEU A 30 -11.26 20.09 31.41
CA LEU A 30 -10.85 20.49 30.07
C LEU A 30 -11.71 21.65 29.60
N SER A 31 -11.12 22.84 29.43
CA SER A 31 -11.77 23.96 28.75
C SER A 31 -11.45 23.91 27.25
N LEU A 32 -12.49 23.86 26.42
CA LEU A 32 -12.38 23.84 24.96
C LEU A 32 -12.46 25.24 24.34
N ASN A 33 -12.61 26.28 25.16
CA ASN A 33 -12.68 27.68 24.72
C ASN A 33 -11.30 28.36 24.84
N PRO A 34 -10.64 28.72 23.73
CA PRO A 34 -9.31 29.34 23.77
C PRO A 34 -9.33 30.82 24.18
N PHE A 35 -10.50 31.46 24.29
CA PHE A 35 -10.64 32.89 24.61
C PHE A 35 -11.21 33.14 26.01
N ASP A 36 -12.04 32.24 26.51
CA ASP A 36 -12.58 32.29 27.87
C ASP A 36 -12.52 30.91 28.54
N PRO A 37 -11.47 30.64 29.34
CA PRO A 37 -11.31 29.37 30.04
C PRO A 37 -12.42 29.07 31.08
N GLN A 38 -13.15 30.09 31.53
CA GLN A 38 -14.21 29.97 32.54
C GLN A 38 -15.58 29.71 31.93
N ASP A 39 -15.70 29.63 30.59
CA ASP A 39 -16.96 29.37 29.92
C ASP A 39 -17.49 27.96 30.26
N PRO A 40 -18.63 27.85 30.97
CA PRO A 40 -19.17 26.56 31.39
C PRO A 40 -19.81 25.77 30.24
N ARG A 41 -20.05 26.40 29.08
CA ARG A 41 -20.70 25.74 27.92
C ARG A 41 -19.72 24.86 27.14
N LEU A 42 -18.44 25.17 27.21
CA LEU A 42 -17.35 24.49 26.50
C LEU A 42 -16.33 23.86 27.46
N THR A 43 -16.66 23.80 28.76
CA THR A 43 -15.82 23.17 29.77
C THR A 43 -16.38 21.80 30.14
N VAL A 44 -15.58 20.76 29.96
CA VAL A 44 -15.91 19.40 30.38
C VAL A 44 -15.17 19.12 31.69
N THR A 45 -15.93 19.06 32.78
CA THR A 45 -15.42 18.86 34.12
C THR A 45 -15.21 17.38 34.41
N ASP A 46 -14.22 17.07 35.26
CA ASP A 46 -13.97 15.73 35.81
C ASP A 46 -13.74 14.59 34.79
N VAL A 47 -13.17 14.91 33.63
CA VAL A 47 -12.85 13.89 32.63
C VAL A 47 -11.43 13.38 32.85
N PRO A 48 -11.23 12.05 32.97
CA PRO A 48 -9.88 11.49 32.95
C PRO A 48 -9.19 11.78 31.62
N LEU A 49 -7.96 12.31 31.67
CA LEU A 49 -7.22 12.75 30.48
C LEU A 49 -7.03 11.63 29.43
N PHE A 50 -7.01 10.36 29.87
CA PHE A 50 -6.86 9.22 28.96
C PHE A 50 -7.98 9.15 27.91
N TRP A 51 -9.24 9.46 28.26
CA TRP A 51 -10.35 9.44 27.29
C TRP A 51 -10.13 10.41 26.14
N ILE A 52 -9.64 11.61 26.46
CA ILE A 52 -9.33 12.66 25.47
C ILE A 52 -8.16 12.22 24.60
N MET A 53 -7.08 11.70 25.19
CA MET A 53 -5.92 11.22 24.44
C MET A 53 -6.28 10.08 23.49
N PHE A 54 -6.98 9.06 23.96
CA PHE A 54 -7.41 7.95 23.11
C PHE A 54 -8.40 8.42 22.04
N GLY A 55 -9.30 9.36 22.37
CA GLY A 55 -10.18 10.01 21.39
C GLY A 55 -9.40 10.68 20.27
N CYS A 56 -8.41 11.50 20.60
CA CYS A 56 -7.53 12.16 19.61
C CYS A 56 -6.78 11.14 18.74
N VAL A 57 -6.24 10.08 19.34
CA VAL A 57 -5.55 9.00 18.60
C VAL A 57 -6.51 8.29 17.67
N LEU A 58 -7.71 7.92 18.14
CA LEU A 58 -8.73 7.25 17.35
C LEU A 58 -9.15 8.10 16.15
N VAL A 59 -9.40 9.38 16.37
CA VAL A 59 -9.71 10.35 15.31
C VAL A 59 -8.57 10.40 14.29
N GLY A 60 -7.32 10.49 14.74
CA GLY A 60 -6.15 10.45 13.88
C GLY A 60 -6.06 9.16 13.03
N ILE A 61 -6.38 8.00 13.62
CA ILE A 61 -6.43 6.71 12.91
C ILE A 61 -7.53 6.70 11.86
N VAL A 62 -8.72 7.22 12.17
CA VAL A 62 -9.85 7.29 11.23
C VAL A 62 -9.48 8.17 10.04
N PHE A 63 -8.99 9.39 10.27
CA PHE A 63 -8.55 10.28 9.20
C PHE A 63 -7.40 9.69 8.38
N GLY A 64 -6.41 9.09 9.04
CA GLY A 64 -5.31 8.40 8.37
C GLY A 64 -5.77 7.21 7.53
N GLY A 65 -6.76 6.45 8.02
CA GLY A 65 -7.39 5.34 7.32
C GLY A 65 -8.16 5.81 6.09
N ILE A 66 -8.96 6.86 6.21
CA ILE A 66 -9.68 7.49 5.09
C ILE A 66 -8.67 8.00 4.04
N GLY A 67 -7.62 8.69 4.44
CA GLY A 67 -6.58 9.19 3.53
C GLY A 67 -5.85 8.06 2.80
N ALA A 68 -5.50 6.99 3.51
CA ALA A 68 -4.90 5.80 2.92
C ALA A 68 -5.85 5.09 1.94
N TRP A 69 -7.13 4.97 2.29
CA TRP A 69 -8.16 4.36 1.44
C TRP A 69 -8.40 5.19 0.17
N ALA A 70 -8.46 6.51 0.29
CA ALA A 70 -8.58 7.42 -0.86
C ALA A 70 -7.36 7.30 -1.80
N LYS A 71 -6.14 7.28 -1.26
CA LYS A 71 -4.91 7.06 -2.04
C LYS A 71 -4.94 5.73 -2.79
N GLN A 72 -5.37 4.66 -2.12
CA GLN A 72 -5.40 3.32 -2.69
C GLN A 72 -6.59 3.11 -3.65
N GLY A 73 -7.65 3.93 -3.54
CA GLY A 73 -8.82 3.92 -4.42
C GLY A 73 -8.47 4.17 -5.89
N ARG A 74 -7.51 5.05 -6.18
CA ARG A 74 -7.06 5.35 -7.56
C ARG A 74 -6.42 4.12 -8.23
N TRP A 75 -5.64 3.34 -7.49
CA TRP A 75 -5.02 2.11 -7.98
C TRP A 75 -6.05 1.02 -8.33
N ARG A 76 -7.26 1.05 -7.78
CA ARG A 76 -8.31 0.07 -8.12
C ARG A 76 -8.82 0.23 -9.55
N LYS A 77 -8.87 1.47 -10.08
CA LYS A 77 -9.24 1.72 -11.48
C LYS A 77 -8.11 1.33 -12.42
N GLU A 78 -6.89 1.71 -12.05
CA GLU A 78 -5.71 1.48 -12.89
C GLU A 78 -5.34 0.00 -13.01
N ALA A 79 -5.50 -0.78 -11.94
CA ALA A 79 -5.33 -2.23 -12.00
C ALA A 79 -6.32 -2.91 -12.97
N ARG A 80 -7.55 -2.39 -13.09
CA ARG A 80 -8.55 -2.92 -14.03
C ARG A 80 -8.21 -2.59 -15.48
N VAL A 81 -7.73 -1.37 -15.74
CA VAL A 81 -7.33 -0.94 -17.09
C VAL A 81 -6.11 -1.72 -17.55
N LYS A 82 -5.05 -1.78 -16.72
CA LYS A 82 -3.82 -2.52 -17.04
C LYS A 82 -4.07 -4.01 -17.28
N ARG A 83 -5.02 -4.61 -16.55
CA ARG A 83 -5.39 -6.02 -16.79
C ARG A 83 -6.04 -6.22 -18.16
N ARG A 84 -6.91 -5.30 -18.59
CA ARG A 84 -7.54 -5.35 -19.93
C ARG A 84 -6.54 -5.12 -21.04
N GLU A 85 -5.58 -4.23 -20.85
CA GLU A 85 -4.50 -3.98 -21.82
C GLU A 85 -3.59 -5.22 -21.93
N ALA A 86 -3.21 -5.83 -20.81
CA ALA A 86 -2.44 -7.07 -20.81
C ALA A 86 -3.17 -8.22 -21.52
N ASP A 87 -4.46 -8.40 -21.27
CA ASP A 87 -5.27 -9.43 -21.92
C ASP A 87 -5.38 -9.21 -23.45
N GLN A 88 -5.39 -7.95 -23.91
CA GLN A 88 -5.39 -7.62 -25.33
C GLN A 88 -4.06 -7.93 -25.99
N TRP A 89 -2.94 -7.52 -25.38
CA TRP A 89 -1.60 -7.83 -25.89
C TRP A 89 -1.32 -9.32 -25.91
N HIS A 90 -1.81 -10.09 -24.93
CA HIS A 90 -1.70 -11.55 -24.95
C HIS A 90 -2.46 -12.15 -26.14
N LYS A 91 -3.68 -11.68 -26.43
CA LYS A 91 -4.45 -12.16 -27.59
C LYS A 91 -3.78 -11.83 -28.92
N GLU A 92 -3.25 -10.61 -29.07
CA GLU A 92 -2.53 -10.21 -30.28
C GLU A 92 -1.24 -11.03 -30.45
N ALA A 93 -0.50 -11.26 -29.36
CA ALA A 93 0.68 -12.11 -29.38
C ALA A 93 0.34 -13.56 -29.78
N ASP A 94 -0.74 -14.13 -29.23
CA ASP A 94 -1.19 -15.49 -29.57
C ASP A 94 -1.63 -15.58 -31.03
N GLN A 95 -2.38 -14.59 -31.54
CA GLN A 95 -2.78 -14.52 -32.95
C GLN A 95 -1.58 -14.42 -33.91
N LEU A 96 -0.58 -13.59 -33.58
CA LEU A 96 0.65 -13.48 -34.37
C LEU A 96 1.44 -14.80 -34.33
N ARG A 97 1.43 -15.49 -33.19
CA ARG A 97 2.10 -16.79 -33.02
C ARG A 97 1.42 -17.90 -33.81
N GLU A 98 0.09 -17.90 -33.86
CA GLU A 98 -0.71 -18.81 -34.68
C GLU A 98 -0.51 -18.53 -36.18
N GLN A 99 -0.51 -17.26 -36.59
CA GLN A 99 -0.23 -16.86 -37.98
C GLN A 99 1.19 -17.25 -38.41
N ALA A 100 2.21 -17.04 -37.56
CA ALA A 100 3.58 -17.46 -37.83
C ALA A 100 3.73 -18.99 -37.96
N GLN A 101 2.97 -19.76 -37.16
CA GLN A 101 2.90 -21.22 -37.28
C GLN A 101 2.15 -21.67 -38.55
N ALA A 102 1.06 -21.01 -38.92
CA ALA A 102 0.28 -21.30 -40.12
C ALA A 102 1.05 -20.95 -41.41
N LEU A 103 1.83 -19.87 -41.40
CA LEU A 103 2.74 -19.48 -42.48
C LEU A 103 4.04 -20.31 -42.51
N SER A 104 4.21 -21.20 -41.53
CA SER A 104 5.23 -22.26 -41.53
C SER A 104 4.58 -23.63 -41.81
N PRO A 105 3.94 -23.87 -42.97
CA PRO A 105 3.60 -25.22 -43.35
C PRO A 105 4.93 -25.92 -43.64
N SER A 106 5.19 -27.05 -42.97
CA SER A 106 6.27 -27.99 -43.28
C SER A 106 7.73 -27.50 -43.10
N SER A 107 8.20 -27.55 -41.85
CA SER A 107 9.61 -27.87 -41.55
C SER A 107 9.71 -29.05 -40.56
N SER A 108 8.86 -30.05 -40.75
CA SER A 108 8.91 -31.35 -40.04
C SER A 108 9.52 -32.49 -40.87
N THR A 109 9.99 -32.27 -42.10
CA THR A 109 10.53 -33.37 -42.95
C THR A 109 12.06 -33.45 -43.03
N ASN A 110 12.84 -32.48 -42.53
CA ASN A 110 14.30 -32.67 -42.55
C ASN A 110 15.01 -31.88 -41.45
N ARG A 111 15.05 -32.44 -40.23
CA ARG A 111 16.15 -32.15 -39.31
C ARG A 111 17.40 -32.86 -39.83
N ALA A 112 17.90 -32.43 -40.99
CA ALA A 112 19.30 -32.57 -41.30
C ALA A 112 20.03 -31.68 -40.29
N GLY A 113 20.57 -32.31 -39.25
CA GLY A 113 21.42 -31.63 -38.28
C GLY A 113 22.53 -30.89 -39.03
N LEU A 114 22.77 -29.64 -38.62
CA LEU A 114 23.94 -28.88 -39.06
C LEU A 114 25.18 -29.79 -38.91
N PRO A 115 25.97 -30.01 -39.98
CA PRO A 115 27.21 -30.74 -39.86
C PRO A 115 28.08 -29.99 -38.83
N GLY A 116 28.50 -30.70 -37.78
CA GLY A 116 29.40 -30.14 -36.77
C GLY A 116 30.67 -29.60 -37.44
N PRO A 117 31.27 -28.53 -36.87
CA PRO A 117 32.49 -27.93 -37.41
C PRO A 117 33.56 -28.99 -37.62
N ASN A 118 34.10 -28.99 -38.84
CA ASN A 118 35.03 -29.97 -39.37
C ASN A 118 36.38 -29.77 -38.65
N ASP A 119 36.75 -30.70 -37.76
CA ASP A 119 38.08 -30.73 -37.10
C ASP A 119 39.17 -31.04 -38.14
N ARG A 120 39.56 -30.02 -38.91
CA ARG A 120 40.78 -30.06 -39.70
C ARG A 120 41.96 -29.89 -38.75
N ARG A 121 42.56 -31.04 -38.42
CA ARG A 121 43.97 -31.28 -38.10
C ARG A 121 44.85 -30.03 -38.19
N ALA A 122 45.18 -29.47 -37.03
CA ALA A 122 46.45 -28.79 -36.85
C ALA A 122 47.45 -29.86 -36.37
N ALA A 123 48.36 -30.24 -37.26
CA ALA A 123 49.59 -30.95 -36.94
C ALA A 123 50.73 -29.93 -36.87
#